data_AF-A0A8T6TWR3-F1
#
_entry.id   AF-A0A8T6TWR3-F1
#
_cell.length_a   1.000
_cell.length_b   1.000
_cell.length_c   1.000
_cell.angle_alpha   90.00
_cell.angle_beta   90.00
_cell.angle_gamma   90.00
#
_symmetry.space_group_name_H-M   'P 1'
#
loop_
_entity.id
_entity.type
_entity.pdbx_description
1 polymer ?
#
loop_
_entity_poly.entity_id
_entity_poly.type
_entity_poly.pdbx_seq_one_letter_code
_entity_poly.pdbx_strand_id
1 'polypeptide(L)' 'ATAVIREKTPFPFVLGRICFHTCEEKCRRGQINEPIAICALKRFALENAKELSQSQRESTLTSEKKIAVVGSGPA' A
#
# COMPACT_ATOMS: atom_id res chain seq x y z
N ALA A 1 5.02 2.26 -10.93
CA ALA A 1 4.59 2.97 -9.70
C ALA A 1 3.93 2.02 -8.68
N THR A 2 2.89 1.29 -9.07
CA THR A 2 2.10 0.41 -8.18
C THR A 2 2.86 -0.75 -7.55
N ALA A 3 3.83 -1.34 -8.26
CA ALA A 3 4.69 -2.40 -7.72
C ALA A 3 5.44 -1.96 -6.45
N VAL A 4 5.99 -0.73 -6.45
CA VAL A 4 6.72 -0.16 -5.30
C VAL A 4 5.78 0.09 -4.12
N ILE A 5 4.56 0.55 -4.38
CA ILE A 5 3.54 0.74 -3.32
C ILE A 5 3.20 -0.61 -2.68
N ARG A 6 2.95 -1.64 -3.50
CA ARG A 6 2.58 -3.01 -3.05
C ARG A 6 3.69 -3.74 -2.30
N GLU A 7 4.96 -3.34 -2.46
CA GLU A 7 6.08 -3.92 -1.70
C GLU A 7 5.95 -3.65 -0.20
N LYS A 8 5.42 -2.46 0.18
CA LYS A 8 5.35 -2.03 1.59
C LYS A 8 3.95 -2.10 2.17
N THR A 9 2.92 -2.10 1.34
CA THR A 9 1.53 -2.04 1.81
C THR A 9 0.71 -3.19 1.25
N PRO A 10 0.16 -4.09 2.10
CA PRO A 10 -0.68 -5.19 1.64
C PRO A 10 -2.07 -4.72 1.15
N PHE A 11 -2.58 -3.61 1.70
CA PHE A 11 -3.90 -3.05 1.35
C PHE A 11 -3.79 -1.62 0.79
N PRO A 12 -3.12 -1.42 -0.35
CA PRO A 12 -2.82 -0.07 -0.86
C PRO A 12 -4.08 0.70 -1.27
N PHE A 13 -5.09 0.01 -1.79
CA PHE A 13 -6.37 0.62 -2.19
C PHE A 13 -7.20 1.14 -1.01
N VAL A 14 -7.12 0.46 0.14
CA VAL A 14 -7.76 0.87 1.39
C VAL A 14 -7.03 2.08 1.95
N LEU A 15 -5.71 1.99 2.06
CA LEU A 15 -4.88 3.11 2.55
C LEU A 15 -5.00 4.37 1.67
N GLY A 16 -5.19 4.25 0.37
CA GLY A 16 -5.47 5.40 -0.51
C GLY A 16 -6.77 6.15 -0.21
N ARG A 17 -7.63 5.63 0.68
CA ARG A 17 -8.93 6.23 1.05
C ARG A 17 -9.04 6.58 2.53
N ILE A 18 -8.48 5.77 3.42
CA ILE A 18 -8.65 5.92 4.88
C ILE A 18 -7.38 6.34 5.62
N CYS A 19 -6.23 6.44 4.94
CA CYS A 19 -4.98 6.82 5.60
C CYS A 19 -5.11 8.21 6.23
N PHE A 20 -4.52 8.42 7.42
CA PHE A 20 -4.43 9.74 8.05
C PHE A 20 -3.32 10.64 7.48
N HIS A 21 -2.65 10.21 6.41
CA HIS A 21 -1.67 10.99 5.65
C HIS A 21 -0.46 11.46 6.47
N THR A 22 -0.04 10.69 7.48
CA THR A 22 1.12 11.03 8.35
C THR A 22 2.44 11.23 7.59
N CYS A 23 2.57 10.67 6.38
CA CYS A 23 3.72 10.95 5.51
C CYS A 23 3.74 12.38 4.96
N GLU A 24 2.59 13.03 4.84
CA GLU A 24 2.45 14.41 4.34
C GLU A 24 2.84 15.44 5.41
N GLU A 25 2.61 15.13 6.70
CA GLU A 25 3.03 15.97 7.85
C GLU A 25 4.55 16.22 7.86
N LYS A 26 5.34 15.26 7.39
CA LYS A 26 6.81 15.34 7.33
C LYS A 26 7.33 15.75 5.94
N CYS A 27 6.45 16.17 5.05
CA CYS A 27 6.84 16.56 3.69
C CYS A 27 7.67 17.84 3.70
N ARG A 28 8.89 17.81 3.13
CA ARG A 28 9.75 19.01 3.00
C ARG A 28 9.04 20.15 2.25
N ARG A 29 8.18 19.83 1.27
CA ARG A 29 7.43 20.85 0.52
C ARG A 29 6.50 21.68 1.42
N GLY A 30 6.01 21.06 2.51
CA GLY A 30 5.23 21.70 3.57
C GLY A 30 5.96 22.84 4.30
N GLN A 31 7.29 22.92 4.18
CA GLN A 31 8.08 24.00 4.77
C GLN A 31 8.11 25.26 3.90
N ILE A 32 7.72 25.15 2.63
CA ILE A 32 7.71 26.26 1.67
C ILE A 32 6.25 26.64 1.38
N ASN A 33 5.44 25.66 0.98
CA ASN A 33 4.02 25.82 0.65
C ASN A 33 3.26 24.59 1.18
N GLU A 34 2.27 24.08 0.43
CA GLU A 34 1.50 22.90 0.78
C GLU A 34 2.30 21.59 0.59
N PRO A 35 2.08 20.57 1.45
CA PRO A 35 2.68 19.27 1.27
C PRO A 35 2.18 18.60 -0.01
N ILE A 36 2.96 17.66 -0.53
CA ILE A 36 2.53 16.85 -1.67
C ILE A 36 1.37 15.95 -1.21
N ALA A 37 0.30 15.87 -2.01
CA ALA A 37 -0.82 14.97 -1.79
C ALA A 37 -0.45 13.50 -2.07
N ILE A 38 0.46 12.94 -1.26
CA ILE A 38 1.00 11.59 -1.37
C ILE A 38 -0.11 10.54 -1.35
N CYS A 39 -1.12 10.69 -0.49
CA CYS A 39 -2.23 9.74 -0.44
C CYS A 39 -3.04 9.74 -1.74
N ALA A 40 -3.35 10.93 -2.28
CA ALA A 40 -4.04 11.07 -3.55
C ALA A 40 -3.23 10.48 -4.72
N LEU A 41 -1.91 10.71 -4.74
CA LEU A 41 -1.02 10.14 -5.76
C LEU A 41 -0.97 8.61 -5.70
N LYS A 42 -0.89 8.03 -4.49
CA LYS A 42 -0.95 6.58 -4.30
C LYS A 42 -2.29 6.03 -4.80
N ARG A 43 -3.40 6.68 -4.43
CA ARG A 43 -4.75 6.29 -4.87
C ARG A 43 -4.87 6.34 -6.39
N PHE A 44 -4.48 7.45 -7.01
CA PHE A 44 -4.51 7.63 -8.46
C PHE A 44 -3.69 6.54 -9.17
N ALA A 45 -2.47 6.27 -8.71
CA ALA A 45 -1.62 5.24 -9.30
C ALA A 45 -2.25 3.85 -9.24
N LEU A 46 -3.00 3.54 -8.16
CA LEU A 46 -3.69 2.26 -7.99
C LEU A 46 -4.96 2.19 -8.83
N GLU A 47 -5.76 3.26 -8.89
CA GLU A 47 -6.99 3.35 -9.68
C GLU A 47 -6.71 3.25 -11.19
N ASN A 48 -5.57 3.77 -11.65
CA ASN A 48 -5.15 3.73 -13.05
C ASN A 48 -4.19 2.57 -13.37
N ALA A 49 -4.00 1.65 -12.43
CA ALA A 49 -3.26 0.44 -12.70
C ALA A 49 -4.05 -0.40 -13.72
N LYS A 50 -3.47 -0.68 -14.89
CA LYS A 50 -3.91 -1.85 -15.68
C LYS A 50 -3.83 -3.09 -14.80
N GLU A 51 -4.68 -4.10 -15.02
CA GLU A 51 -4.64 -5.35 -14.27
C GLU A 51 -3.19 -5.78 -14.08
N LEU A 52 -2.70 -5.58 -12.86
CA LEU A 52 -1.45 -6.16 -12.45
C LEU A 52 -1.82 -7.61 -12.36
N SER A 53 -1.36 -8.39 -13.34
CA SER A 53 -1.39 -9.83 -13.25
C SER A 53 -1.09 -10.18 -11.81
N GLN A 54 -1.97 -10.98 -11.21
CA GLN A 54 -1.76 -11.52 -9.90
C GLN A 54 -0.38 -12.18 -9.91
N SER A 55 0.65 -11.43 -9.52
CA SER A 55 1.84 -12.01 -8.94
C SER A 55 1.40 -12.42 -7.55
N GLN A 56 0.51 -13.41 -7.50
CA GLN A 56 0.65 -14.48 -6.53
C GLN A 56 2.12 -14.87 -6.65
N ARG A 57 2.95 -14.29 -5.79
CA ARG A 57 4.26 -14.87 -5.55
C ARG A 57 3.94 -16.25 -5.04
N GLU A 58 4.07 -17.24 -5.91
CA GLU A 58 4.08 -18.61 -5.50
C GLU A 58 5.12 -18.71 -4.39
N SER A 59 4.68 -19.14 -3.21
CA SER A 59 5.60 -19.40 -2.13
C SER A 59 6.47 -20.56 -2.58
N THR A 60 7.73 -20.29 -2.89
CA THR A 60 8.74 -21.34 -3.12
C THR A 60 9.15 -22.04 -1.83
N LEU A 61 8.67 -21.56 -0.69
CA LEU A 61 8.96 -22.09 0.64
C LEU A 61 7.74 -22.82 1.18
N THR A 62 7.83 -24.14 1.28
CA THR A 62 6.93 -24.96 2.07
C THR A 62 7.46 -25.06 3.50
N SER A 63 6.59 -24.82 4.48
CA SER A 63 6.90 -25.00 5.90
C SER A 63 6.03 -26.12 6.46
N GLU A 64 6.62 -27.04 7.23
CA GLU A 64 5.88 -28.08 7.97
C GLU A 64 5.11 -27.53 9.18
N LYS A 65 5.29 -26.24 9.49
CA LYS A 65 4.64 -25.57 10.62
C LYS A 65 3.18 -25.26 10.31
N LYS A 66 2.29 -25.58 11.25
CA LYS A 66 0.87 -25.21 11.18
C LYS A 66 0.69 -23.77 11.69
N ILE A 67 0.04 -22.93 10.90
CA ILE A 67 -0.30 -21.54 11.24
C ILE A 67 -1.81 -21.40 11.22
N ALA A 68 -2.39 -20.79 12.25
CA ALA A 68 -3.79 -20.42 12.30
C ALA A 68 -3.92 -18.89 12.32
N VAL A 69 -4.87 -18.37 11.56
CA VAL A 69 -5.26 -16.95 11.56
C VAL A 69 -6.69 -16.86 12.09
N VAL A 70 -6.92 -16.06 13.13
CA VAL A 70 -8.24 -15.83 13.72
C VAL A 70 -8.65 -14.39 13.43
N GLY A 71 -9.68 -14.23 12.59
CA GLY A 71 -10.13 -12.93 12.10
C GLY A 71 -9.57 -12.60 10.72
N SER A 72 -10.38 -11.92 9.90
CA SER A 72 -10.07 -11.55 8.51
C SER A 72 -9.95 -10.04 8.32
N GLY A 73 -9.55 -9.34 9.38
CA GLY A 73 -9.31 -7.89 9.35
C GLY A 73 -7.95 -7.55 8.72
N PRO A 74 -7.66 -6.26 8.49
CA PRO A 74 -6.42 -5.80 7.86
C PRO A 74 -5.16 -5.85 8.77
N ALA A 75 -5.25 -6.52 9.92
CA ALA A 75 -4.20 -6.61 10.93
C ALA A 75 -2.99 -7.43 10.46
#